data_AF-A0AA97ATQ9-F1
#
_entry.id   AF-A0AA97ATQ9-F1
#
_cell.length_a   1.000
_cell.length_b   1.000
_cell.length_c   1.000
_cell.angle_alpha   90.00
_cell.angle_beta   90.00
_cell.angle_gamma   90.00
#
_symmetry.space_group_name_H-M   'P 1'
#
loop_
_entity.id
_entity.type
_entity.pdbx_description
1 polymer ?
#
loop_
_entity_poly.entity_id
_entity_poly.type
_entity_poly.pdbx_seq_one_letter_code
_entity_poly.pdbx_strand_id
1 'polypeptide(L)' 'MTRRTSPDDLQNWDDAQDIEHLVNDKRSHKRATPAKGRRRNRRYENRLLKLQIENVEFDEDS' A
#
# COMPACT_ATOMS: atom_id res chain seq x y z
N MET A 1 12.85 10.51 9.23
CA MET A 1 12.48 9.21 8.60
C MET A 1 11.02 9.32 8.19
N THR A 2 10.70 9.06 6.93
CA THR A 2 9.30 9.08 6.46
C THR A 2 8.50 7.93 7.07
N ARG A 3 7.22 8.16 7.36
CA ARG A 3 6.30 7.14 7.88
C ARG A 3 6.20 5.99 6.87
N ARG A 4 6.17 4.75 7.35
CA ARG A 4 5.92 3.58 6.50
C ARG A 4 4.44 3.53 6.15
N THR A 5 4.10 3.05 4.95
CA THR A 5 2.73 2.65 4.62
C THR A 5 2.16 1.70 5.68
N SER A 6 0.97 2.04 6.17
CA SER A 6 0.16 1.25 7.10
C SER A 6 -0.95 0.51 6.35
N PRO A 7 -1.39 -0.66 6.83
CA PRO A 7 -2.64 -1.31 6.39
C PRO A 7 -3.83 -0.35 6.32
N ASP A 8 -3.96 0.51 7.34
CA ASP A 8 -5.12 1.41 7.51
C ASP A 8 -5.03 2.69 6.66
N ASP A 9 -4.01 2.82 5.81
CA ASP A 9 -3.84 4.01 4.98
C ASP A 9 -4.86 4.03 3.84
N LEU A 10 -5.32 2.86 3.39
CA LEU A 10 -6.35 2.74 2.35
C LEU A 10 -7.69 2.59 3.06
N GLN A 11 -8.45 3.67 3.17
CA GLN A 11 -9.73 3.67 3.90
C GLN A 11 -10.92 3.46 2.97
N ASN A 12 -10.89 4.08 1.79
CA ASN A 12 -11.98 4.02 0.83
C ASN A 12 -11.51 3.51 -0.54
N TRP A 13 -12.45 3.00 -1.34
CA TRP A 13 -12.17 2.59 -2.72
C TRP A 13 -11.78 3.76 -3.63
N ASP A 14 -12.19 4.99 -3.29
CA ASP A 14 -11.74 6.20 -3.98
C ASP A 14 -10.23 6.39 -3.85
N ASP A 15 -9.64 6.05 -2.70
CA ASP A 15 -8.19 6.12 -2.46
C ASP A 15 -7.42 5.08 -3.29
N ALA A 16 -8.10 4.02 -3.76
CA ALA A 16 -7.46 2.97 -4.55
C ALA A 16 -7.06 3.45 -5.96
N GLN A 17 -7.71 4.50 -6.48
CA GLN A 17 -7.34 5.09 -7.77
C GLN A 17 -5.96 5.74 -7.72
N ASP A 18 -5.60 6.32 -6.57
CA ASP A 18 -4.34 7.04 -6.33
C ASP A 18 -3.40 6.27 -5.39
N ILE A 19 -3.50 4.93 -5.38
CA ILE A 19 -2.75 4.06 -4.47
C ILE A 19 -1.23 4.24 -4.54
N GLU A 20 -0.69 4.63 -5.69
CA GLU A 20 0.73 4.92 -5.88
C GLU A 20 1.21 6.10 -5.02
N HIS A 21 0.34 7.08 -4.77
CA HIS A 21 0.63 8.25 -3.92
C HIS A 21 0.53 7.95 -2.44
N LEU A 22 -0.24 6.92 -2.07
CA LEU A 22 -0.39 6.44 -0.71
C LEU A 22 0.88 5.71 -0.22
N VAL A 23 1.56 5.01 -1.14
CA VAL A 23 2.69 4.14 -0.81
C VAL A 23 3.99 4.91 -0.61
N ASN A 24 4.51 4.88 0.61
CA ASN A 24 5.76 5.55 0.97
C ASN A 24 6.91 4.59 1.29
N ASP A 25 7.91 4.53 0.41
CA ASP A 25 9.13 3.74 0.64
C ASP A 25 10.14 4.49 1.52
N LYS A 26 10.04 4.28 2.84
CA LYS A 26 11.02 4.80 3.81
C LYS A 26 12.45 4.29 3.61
N ARG A 27 12.67 3.26 2.78
CA ARG A 27 13.99 2.70 2.47
C ARG A 27 14.59 3.30 1.20
N SER A 28 13.88 4.20 0.51
CA SER A 28 14.37 4.96 -0.65
C SER A 28 15.70 5.67 -0.36
N HIS A 29 15.94 6.07 0.89
CA HIS A 29 17.15 6.80 1.29
C HIS A 29 18.34 5.88 1.63
N LYS A 30 18.14 4.56 1.83
CA LYS A 30 19.21 3.63 2.28
C LYS A 30 19.46 2.53 1.25
N ARG A 31 20.59 2.62 0.55
CA ARG A 31 21.04 1.62 -0.45
C ARG A 31 19.92 1.21 -1.42
N ALA A 32 19.06 2.17 -1.77
CA ALA A 32 17.96 1.94 -2.69
C ALA A 32 18.45 2.04 -4.13
N THR A 33 17.98 1.12 -4.96
CA THR A 33 18.05 1.28 -6.41
C THR A 33 16.64 1.52 -6.93
N PRO A 34 16.47 2.18 -8.09
CA PRO A 34 15.15 2.39 -8.67
C PRO A 34 14.35 1.09 -8.82
N ALA A 35 15.00 -0.01 -9.20
CA ALA A 35 14.37 -1.32 -9.32
C ALA A 35 13.88 -1.89 -7.96
N LYS A 36 14.66 -1.69 -6.88
CA LYS A 36 14.25 -2.10 -5.52
C LYS A 36 13.08 -1.26 -5.01
N GLY A 37 13.07 0.05 -5.32
CA GLY A 37 11.95 0.94 -5.00
C GLY A 37 10.65 0.46 -5.66
N ARG A 38 10.64 0.30 -6.99
CA ARG A 38 9.47 -0.19 -7.74
C ARG A 38 8.93 -1.52 -7.20
N ARG A 39 9.82 -2.50 -6.92
CA ARG A 39 9.39 -3.79 -6.37
C ARG A 39 8.75 -3.66 -4.98
N ARG A 40 9.24 -2.73 -4.14
CA ARG A 40 8.66 -2.48 -2.82
C ARG A 40 7.31 -1.77 -2.94
N ASN A 41 7.21 -0.75 -3.79
CA ASN A 41 5.96 -0.02 -3.99
C ASN A 41 4.84 -0.95 -4.43
N ARG A 42 5.07 -1.73 -5.49
CA ARG A 42 4.13 -2.76 -5.96
C ARG A 42 3.74 -3.78 -4.89
N ARG A 43 4.68 -4.16 -4.01
CA ARG A 43 4.35 -5.07 -2.89
C ARG A 43 3.41 -4.42 -1.89
N TYR A 44 3.58 -3.12 -1.62
CA TYR A 44 2.70 -2.39 -0.71
C TYR A 44 1.33 -2.13 -1.35
N GLU A 45 1.27 -1.72 -2.62
CA GLU A 45 0.03 -1.58 -3.39
C GLU A 45 -0.81 -2.86 -3.34
N ASN A 46 -0.21 -4.00 -3.72
CA ASN A 46 -0.89 -5.30 -3.67
C ASN A 46 -1.35 -5.68 -2.26
N ARG A 47 -0.58 -5.31 -1.23
CA ARG A 47 -0.94 -5.61 0.15
C ARG A 47 -2.15 -4.80 0.60
N LEU A 48 -2.20 -3.52 0.28
CA LEU A 48 -3.31 -2.64 0.61
C LEU A 48 -4.60 -3.11 -0.06
N LEU A 49 -4.55 -3.39 -1.37
CA LEU A 49 -5.70 -3.90 -2.11
C LEU A 49 -6.20 -5.24 -1.54
N LYS A 50 -5.30 -6.16 -1.22
CA LYS A 50 -5.66 -7.45 -0.64
C LYS A 50 -6.39 -7.30 0.69
N LEU A 51 -5.90 -6.41 1.55
CA LEU A 51 -6.55 -6.13 2.84
C LEU A 51 -7.92 -5.48 2.66
N GLN A 52 -8.07 -4.57 1.70
CA GLN A 52 -9.36 -3.95 1.40
C GLN A 52 -10.38 -4.98 0.89
N ILE A 53 -9.95 -5.89 0.01
CA ILE A 53 -10.81 -6.99 -0.48
C ILE A 53 -11.21 -7.90 0.67
N GLU A 54 -10.25 -8.32 1.51
CA GLU A 54 -10.54 -9.15 2.68
C GLU A 54 -11.58 -8.48 3.59
N ASN A 55 -11.43 -7.18 3.89
CA ASN A 55 -12.39 -6.44 4.70
C ASN A 55 -13.79 -6.41 4.08
N VAL A 56 -13.91 -6.23 2.76
CA VAL A 56 -15.20 -6.26 2.06
C VAL A 56 -15.83 -7.66 2.12
N GLU A 57 -15.06 -8.73 1.93
CA GLU A 57 -15.55 -10.11 2.05
C GLU A 57 -16.09 -10.39 3.47
N PHE A 58 -15.43 -9.89 4.51
CA PHE A 58 -15.90 -10.03 5.90
C PHE A 58 -17.22 -9.28 6.16
N ASP A 59 -17.44 -8.14 5.52
CA ASP A 59 -18.66 -7.34 5.67
C ASP A 59 -19.86 -7.96 4.92
N GLU A 60 -19.64 -8.66 3.80
CA GLU A 60 -20.70 -9.32 3.01
C GLU A 60 -21.22 -10.62 3.65
N ASP A 61 -20.39 -11.30 4.46
CA ASP A 61 -20.73 -12.55 5.14
C ASP A 61 -21.38 -12.36 6.54
N SER A 62 -21.57 -11.11 7.00
CA SER A 62 -22.12 -10.74 8.33
C SER A 62 -23.60 -10.36 8.30
#